data_AF-A0A4R9H4K8-F1
#
_entry.id   AF-A0A4R9H4K8-F1
#
_cell.length_a   1.000
_cell.length_b   1.000
_cell.length_c   1.000
_cell.angle_alpha   90.00
_cell.angle_beta   90.00
_cell.angle_gamma   90.00
#
_symmetry.space_group_name_H-M   'P 1'
#
loop_
_entity.id
_entity.type
_entity.pdbx_description
1 polymer ?
#
loop_
_entity_poly.entity_id
_entity_poly.type
_entity_poly.pdbx_seq_one_letter_code
_entity_poly.pdbx_strand_id
1 'polypeptide(L)'
;MKTRAILISLFVSILSLIFLLNCGDKEKPKEEAAPVASAATLSPEIEEGKKLFLENGCNACHGDTGAGDGAAAASLNPKPRNYKAPASDWKNGPTEAGVLKTLNNGIPSNPVMTSYKFLGDEKLKKIAKYVVYLNQN
;
A
#
# COMPACT_ATOMS: atom_id res chain seq x y z
N MET A 1 43.71 -35.31 -60.75
CA MET A 1 42.40 -35.84 -60.34
C MET A 1 41.98 -35.20 -59.02
N LYS A 2 40.93 -34.36 -59.09
CA LYS A 2 39.92 -34.17 -58.04
C LYS A 2 40.42 -33.43 -56.78
N THR A 3 40.83 -32.15 -56.84
CA THR A 3 39.96 -30.95 -56.97
C THR A 3 38.63 -30.94 -56.18
N ARG A 4 38.38 -31.90 -55.27
CA ARG A 4 37.11 -31.99 -54.51
C ARG A 4 37.22 -31.60 -53.04
N ALA A 5 38.42 -31.49 -52.46
CA ALA A 5 38.57 -31.22 -51.03
C ALA A 5 38.62 -29.74 -50.66
N ILE A 6 39.01 -28.83 -51.57
CA ILE A 6 39.20 -27.40 -51.25
C ILE A 6 37.89 -26.60 -51.38
N LEU A 7 36.93 -27.07 -52.19
CA LEU A 7 35.63 -26.41 -52.39
C LEU A 7 34.67 -26.54 -51.20
N ILE A 8 34.95 -27.44 -50.23
CA ILE A 8 34.10 -27.62 -49.05
C ILE A 8 34.54 -26.71 -47.90
N SER A 9 35.80 -26.25 -47.88
CA SER A 9 36.31 -25.41 -46.78
C SER A 9 36.00 -23.92 -46.94
N LEU A 10 35.72 -23.44 -48.15
CA LEU A 10 35.31 -22.04 -48.39
C LEU A 10 33.79 -21.81 -48.20
N PHE A 11 33.00 -22.87 -48.03
CA PHE A 11 31.56 -22.75 -47.75
C PHE A 11 31.26 -22.56 -46.24
N VAL A 12 32.19 -22.96 -45.37
CA VAL A 12 32.03 -22.85 -43.91
C VAL A 12 32.37 -21.44 -43.40
N SER A 13 33.15 -20.64 -44.14
CA SER A 13 33.50 -19.28 -43.72
C SER A 13 32.59 -18.17 -44.27
N ILE A 14 31.79 -18.44 -45.31
CA ILE A 14 30.85 -17.44 -45.86
C ILE A 14 29.46 -17.52 -45.20
N LEU A 15 29.10 -18.67 -44.62
CA LEU A 15 27.84 -18.81 -43.88
C LEU A 15 27.88 -18.17 -42.47
N SER A 16 29.08 -17.82 -41.96
CA SER A 16 29.24 -17.10 -40.69
C SER A 16 29.17 -15.57 -40.80
N LEU A 17 29.13 -15.00 -42.01
CA LEU A 17 29.05 -13.54 -42.18
C LEU A 17 27.63 -13.02 -42.53
N ILE A 18 26.70 -13.91 -42.86
CA ILE A 18 25.30 -13.55 -43.17
C ILE A 18 24.44 -13.52 -41.89
N PHE A 19 24.87 -14.18 -40.80
CA PHE A 19 24.14 -14.18 -39.53
C PHE A 19 24.33 -12.89 -38.70
N LEU A 20 25.22 -11.98 -39.12
CA LEU A 20 25.48 -10.68 -38.45
C LEU A 20 24.75 -9.49 -39.10
N LEU A 21 23.93 -9.68 -40.14
CA LEU A 21 23.25 -8.60 -40.86
C LEU A 21 21.73 -8.75 -40.97
N ASN A 22 21.11 -9.65 -40.19
CA ASN A 22 19.64 -9.79 -40.20
C ASN A 22 19.03 -10.06 -38.82
N CYS A 23 19.31 -9.17 -37.87
CA CYS A 23 18.39 -8.89 -36.76
C CYS A 23 17.81 -7.50 -36.99
N GLY A 24 16.80 -7.45 -37.86
CA GLY A 24 15.91 -6.30 -37.96
C GLY A 24 15.21 -6.04 -36.62
N ASP A 25 14.92 -4.75 -36.42
CA ASP A 25 14.18 -4.18 -35.30
C ASP A 25 13.08 -5.09 -34.77
N LYS A 26 13.26 -5.48 -33.51
CA LYS A 26 12.13 -5.65 -32.61
C LYS A 26 12.43 -4.80 -31.40
N GLU A 27 12.27 -3.49 -31.58
CA GLU A 27 11.72 -2.67 -30.49
C GLU A 27 10.52 -3.44 -29.96
N LYS A 28 10.65 -3.99 -28.75
CA LYS A 28 9.49 -4.51 -28.03
C LYS A 28 8.49 -3.37 -27.98
N PRO A 29 7.23 -3.60 -28.40
CA PRO A 29 6.20 -2.60 -28.28
C PRO A 29 6.22 -2.01 -26.88
N LYS A 30 6.26 -0.68 -26.84
CA LYS A 30 5.81 0.16 -25.75
C LYS A 30 4.52 -0.43 -25.18
N GLU A 31 4.65 -1.35 -24.24
CA GLU A 31 3.60 -1.68 -23.30
C GLU A 31 3.61 -0.53 -22.31
N GLU A 32 2.85 0.48 -22.71
CA GLU A 32 2.31 1.54 -21.91
C GLU A 32 1.54 0.89 -20.74
N ALA A 33 2.30 0.41 -19.75
CA ALA A 33 1.79 0.32 -18.41
C ALA A 33 1.41 1.76 -18.05
N ALA A 34 0.09 1.96 -17.95
CA ALA A 34 -0.56 3.13 -17.40
C ALA A 34 0.31 3.76 -16.30
N PRO A 35 0.35 5.10 -16.18
CA PRO A 35 1.27 5.79 -15.29
C PRO A 35 1.25 5.08 -13.95
N VAL A 36 2.39 4.51 -13.57
CA VAL A 36 2.63 3.97 -12.24
C VAL A 36 2.12 5.06 -11.32
N ALA A 37 0.96 4.81 -10.71
CA ALA A 37 0.24 5.81 -9.96
C ALA A 37 1.27 6.38 -9.01
N SER A 38 1.57 7.67 -9.20
CA SER A 38 2.62 8.41 -8.52
C SER A 38 2.72 7.88 -7.10
N ALA A 39 3.87 7.33 -6.72
CA ALA A 39 4.16 7.03 -5.33
C ALA A 39 4.11 8.37 -4.60
N ALA A 40 2.90 8.78 -4.23
CA ALA A 40 2.62 10.03 -3.58
C ALA A 40 3.27 9.89 -2.22
N THR A 41 4.41 10.57 -2.06
CA THR A 41 5.09 10.69 -0.79
C THR A 41 4.04 11.11 0.25
N LEU A 42 3.88 10.30 1.30
CA LEU A 42 2.97 10.63 2.39
C LEU A 42 3.40 11.96 3.01
N SER A 43 2.44 12.76 3.49
CA SER A 43 2.82 13.95 4.23
C SER A 43 3.52 13.55 5.55
N PRO A 44 4.49 14.34 6.03
CA PRO A 44 5.17 14.04 7.30
C PRO A 44 4.21 13.84 8.48
N GLU A 45 3.08 14.55 8.49
CA GLU A 45 2.06 14.41 9.53
C GLU A 45 1.34 13.04 9.47
N ILE A 46 1.09 12.51 8.27
CA ILE A 46 0.47 11.19 8.09
C ILE A 46 1.47 10.09 8.46
N GLU A 47 2.75 10.25 8.11
CA GLU A 47 3.81 9.31 8.50
C GLU A 47 3.99 9.26 10.03
N GLU A 48 4.01 10.42 10.70
CA GLU A 48 4.07 10.46 12.16
C GLU A 48 2.78 9.91 12.79
N GLY A 49 1.62 10.20 12.19
CA GLY A 49 0.34 9.62 12.59
C GLY A 49 0.33 8.09 12.50
N LYS A 50 0.91 7.52 11.44
CA LYS A 50 1.12 6.07 11.28
C LYS A 50 1.99 5.51 12.40
N LYS A 51 3.14 6.14 12.67
CA LYS A 51 4.03 5.73 13.76
C LYS A 51 3.28 5.72 15.09
N LEU A 52 2.57 6.80 15.41
CA LEU A 52 1.79 6.91 16.65
C LEU A 52 0.67 5.86 16.72
N PHE A 53 -0.02 5.58 15.61
CA PHE A 53 -1.06 4.56 15.54
C PHE A 53 -0.52 3.17 15.90
N LEU A 54 0.66 2.82 15.38
CA LEU A 54 1.32 1.54 15.67
C LEU A 54 1.86 1.50 17.11
N GLU A 55 2.56 2.55 17.54
CA GLU A 55 3.17 2.62 18.89
C GLU A 55 2.15 2.56 20.02
N ASN A 56 0.91 3.02 19.77
CA ASN A 56 -0.17 3.00 20.76
C ASN A 56 -1.13 1.81 20.58
N GLY A 57 -0.74 0.82 19.77
CA GLY A 57 -1.45 -0.45 19.62
C GLY A 57 -2.82 -0.33 18.96
N CYS A 58 -3.09 0.74 18.22
CA CYS A 58 -4.38 0.92 17.54
C CYS A 58 -4.61 -0.20 16.51
N ASN A 59 -3.54 -0.64 15.84
CA ASN A 59 -3.57 -1.74 14.88
C ASN A 59 -3.90 -3.10 15.49
N ALA A 60 -3.65 -3.31 16.79
CA ALA A 60 -3.97 -4.58 17.45
C ALA A 60 -5.47 -4.92 17.36
N CYS A 61 -6.33 -3.89 17.36
CA CYS A 61 -7.77 -4.03 17.17
C CYS A 61 -8.21 -3.64 15.74
N HIS A 62 -7.72 -2.51 15.23
CA HIS A 62 -8.20 -1.97 13.96
C HIS A 62 -7.48 -2.51 12.72
N GLY A 63 -6.39 -3.25 12.88
CA GLY A 63 -5.54 -3.73 11.79
C GLY A 63 -4.60 -2.65 11.26
N ASP A 64 -3.52 -3.05 10.59
CA ASP A 64 -2.53 -2.12 10.02
C ASP A 64 -3.12 -1.25 8.90
N THR A 65 -4.14 -1.77 8.22
CA THR A 65 -4.88 -1.10 7.13
C THR A 65 -6.20 -0.50 7.59
N GLY A 66 -6.55 -0.60 8.88
CA GLY A 66 -7.80 -0.08 9.42
C GLY A 66 -9.03 -0.92 9.10
N ALA A 67 -8.90 -2.16 8.64
CA ALA A 67 -10.03 -3.00 8.23
C ALA A 67 -10.84 -3.59 9.40
N GLY A 68 -10.45 -3.32 10.65
CA GLY A 68 -11.12 -3.87 11.85
C GLY A 68 -10.81 -5.35 12.06
N ASP A 69 -9.64 -5.79 11.60
CA ASP A 69 -9.18 -7.18 11.52
C ASP A 69 -7.85 -7.41 12.25
N GLY A 70 -7.49 -6.51 13.17
CA GLY A 70 -6.32 -6.70 14.02
C GLY A 70 -6.42 -8.00 14.85
N ALA A 71 -5.29 -8.49 15.36
CA ALA A 71 -5.23 -9.77 16.08
C ALA A 71 -6.26 -9.89 17.23
N ALA A 72 -6.58 -8.79 17.91
CA ALA A 72 -7.59 -8.75 18.97
C ALA A 72 -9.04 -8.77 18.44
N ALA A 73 -9.28 -8.34 17.21
CA ALA A 73 -10.62 -8.19 16.62
C ALA A 73 -11.41 -9.50 16.55
N ALA A 74 -10.74 -10.65 16.43
CA ALA A 74 -11.37 -11.96 16.38
C ALA A 74 -12.21 -12.28 17.65
N SER A 75 -11.85 -11.69 18.79
CA SER A 75 -12.49 -11.92 20.08
C SER A 75 -13.45 -10.80 20.50
N LEU A 76 -13.70 -9.81 19.63
CA LEU A 76 -14.51 -8.63 19.95
C LEU A 76 -15.84 -8.65 19.19
N ASN A 77 -16.95 -8.49 19.93
CA ASN A 77 -18.29 -8.33 19.36
C ASN A 77 -19.03 -7.17 20.06
N PRO A 78 -19.35 -6.07 19.34
CA PRO A 78 -19.11 -5.85 17.92
C PRO A 78 -17.62 -5.78 17.56
N LYS A 79 -17.31 -6.10 16.30
CA LYS A 79 -15.95 -5.95 15.76
C LYS A 79 -15.52 -4.47 15.81
N PRO A 80 -14.21 -4.19 15.92
CA PRO A 80 -13.67 -2.85 15.76
C PRO A 80 -14.09 -2.23 14.42
N ARG A 81 -14.14 -0.89 14.38
CA ARG A 81 -14.56 -0.17 13.18
C ARG A 81 -13.61 -0.45 12.03
N ASN A 82 -14.16 -0.95 10.91
CA ASN A 82 -13.52 -0.91 9.61
C ASN A 82 -13.56 0.53 9.09
N TYR A 83 -12.40 1.15 8.95
CA TYR A 83 -12.29 2.54 8.51
C TYR A 83 -12.74 2.75 7.07
N LYS A 84 -12.84 1.70 6.24
CA LYS A 84 -13.37 1.79 4.87
C LYS A 84 -14.89 1.68 4.80
N ALA A 85 -15.57 1.47 5.94
CA ALA A 85 -17.02 1.41 5.99
C ALA A 85 -17.66 2.77 5.64
N PRO A 86 -18.91 2.79 5.12
CA PRO A 86 -19.64 4.01 4.85
C PRO A 86 -19.71 4.93 6.07
N ALA A 87 -19.74 6.25 5.83
CA ALA A 87 -19.78 7.26 6.90
C ALA A 87 -20.95 7.07 7.88
N SER A 88 -22.07 6.49 7.44
CA SER A 88 -23.24 6.14 8.27
C SER A 88 -22.92 5.19 9.42
N ASP A 89 -21.87 4.38 9.28
CA ASP A 89 -21.52 3.36 10.25
C ASP A 89 -20.53 3.89 11.31
N TRP A 90 -20.04 5.12 11.14
CA TRP A 90 -19.13 5.76 12.07
C TRP A 90 -19.90 6.47 13.17
N LYS A 91 -19.60 6.16 14.43
CA LYS A 91 -20.27 6.76 15.60
C LYS A 91 -20.15 8.29 15.65
N ASN A 92 -19.00 8.83 15.24
CA ASN A 92 -18.70 10.26 15.23
C ASN A 92 -18.28 10.77 13.83
N GLY A 93 -18.43 9.96 12.78
CA GLY A 93 -18.02 10.28 11.40
C GLY A 93 -16.52 10.05 11.08
N PRO A 94 -16.18 9.77 9.81
CA PRO A 94 -14.80 9.59 9.32
C PRO A 94 -14.09 10.92 9.04
N THR A 95 -14.23 11.91 9.93
CA THR A 95 -13.59 13.23 9.80
C THR A 95 -12.52 13.40 10.88
N GLU A 96 -11.55 14.28 10.68
CA GLU A 96 -10.52 14.54 11.71
C GLU A 96 -11.17 14.91 13.05
N ALA A 97 -12.19 15.78 13.03
CA ALA A 97 -12.96 16.15 14.23
C ALA A 97 -13.71 14.97 14.85
N GLY A 98 -14.32 14.10 14.04
CA GLY A 98 -15.03 12.91 14.49
C GLY A 98 -14.12 11.88 15.14
N VAL A 99 -12.97 11.64 14.52
CA VAL A 99 -11.93 10.75 15.06
C VAL A 99 -11.33 11.34 16.32
N LEU A 100 -10.99 12.64 16.36
CA LEU A 100 -10.52 13.32 17.56
C LEU A 100 -11.51 13.22 18.71
N LYS A 101 -12.81 13.40 18.45
CA LYS A 101 -13.85 13.23 19.47
C LYS A 101 -13.86 11.81 20.04
N THR A 102 -13.65 10.81 19.18
CA THR A 102 -13.55 9.41 19.58
C THR A 102 -12.28 9.13 20.39
N LEU A 103 -11.13 9.63 19.95
CA LEU A 103 -9.86 9.46 20.67
C LEU A 103 -9.87 10.16 22.04
N ASN A 104 -10.54 11.30 22.15
CA ASN A 104 -10.63 12.03 23.42
C ASN A 104 -11.58 11.37 24.43
N ASN A 105 -12.69 10.81 23.98
CA ASN A 105 -13.76 10.36 24.88
C ASN A 105 -13.92 8.83 24.95
N GLY A 106 -13.31 8.10 24.02
CA GLY A 106 -13.63 6.71 23.77
C GLY A 106 -15.04 6.53 23.18
N ILE A 107 -15.47 5.27 23.07
CA ILE A 107 -16.84 4.87 22.77
C ILE A 107 -17.30 3.97 23.93
N PRO A 108 -18.30 4.38 24.73
CA PRO A 108 -18.85 3.57 25.79
C PRO A 108 -19.72 2.44 25.20
N SER A 109 -19.05 1.39 24.73
CA SER A 109 -19.62 0.16 24.19
C SER A 109 -19.12 -1.06 24.96
N ASN A 110 -19.66 -2.25 24.67
CA ASN A 110 -19.12 -3.52 25.15
C ASN A 110 -18.78 -4.41 23.95
N PRO A 111 -17.50 -4.64 23.61
CA PRO A 111 -16.30 -4.12 24.27
C PRO A 111 -16.11 -2.60 24.07
N VAL A 112 -15.40 -1.96 25.01
CA VAL A 112 -15.18 -0.51 25.04
C VAL A 112 -14.05 -0.10 24.09
N MET A 113 -14.22 1.00 23.36
CA MET A 113 -13.09 1.72 22.76
C MET A 113 -12.61 2.75 23.77
N THR A 114 -11.41 2.56 24.34
CA THR A 114 -10.91 3.44 25.40
C THR A 114 -10.57 4.84 24.88
N SER A 115 -10.52 5.81 25.80
CA SER A 115 -9.96 7.13 25.52
C SER A 115 -8.44 7.09 25.50
N TYR A 116 -7.86 7.89 24.61
CA TYR A 116 -6.42 8.11 24.45
C TYR A 116 -6.03 9.56 24.78
N LYS A 117 -6.88 10.31 25.49
CA LYS A 117 -6.65 11.74 25.85
C LYS A 117 -5.28 12.01 26.48
N PHE A 118 -4.72 11.03 27.21
CA PHE A 118 -3.41 11.13 27.85
C PHE A 118 -2.24 11.35 26.87
N LEU A 119 -2.42 11.08 25.57
CA LEU A 119 -1.39 11.33 24.54
C LEU A 119 -1.22 12.82 24.21
N GLY A 120 -2.21 13.66 24.52
CA GLY A 120 -2.21 15.09 24.20
C GLY A 120 -2.66 15.41 22.77
N ASP A 121 -3.18 16.61 22.58
CA ASP A 121 -3.92 17.03 21.38
C ASP A 121 -3.11 16.90 20.09
N GLU A 122 -1.83 17.29 20.11
CA GLU A 122 -0.94 17.20 18.95
C GLU A 122 -0.78 15.77 18.43
N LYS A 123 -0.58 14.80 19.32
CA LYS A 123 -0.44 13.39 18.93
C LYS A 123 -1.77 12.84 18.45
N LEU A 124 -2.86 13.14 19.15
CA LEU A 124 -4.18 12.69 18.75
C LEU A 124 -4.59 13.23 17.38
N LYS A 125 -4.23 14.48 17.06
CA LYS A 125 -4.48 15.08 15.75
C LYS A 125 -3.77 14.32 14.63
N LYS A 126 -2.51 13.94 14.83
CA LYS A 126 -1.74 13.15 13.86
C LYS A 126 -2.32 11.75 13.69
N ILE A 127 -2.70 11.08 14.78
CA ILE A 127 -3.42 9.79 14.70
C ILE A 127 -4.74 9.95 13.93
N ALA A 128 -5.51 11.01 14.21
CA ALA A 128 -6.77 11.27 13.52
C ALA A 128 -6.58 11.49 12.02
N LYS A 129 -5.55 12.24 11.61
CA LYS A 129 -5.18 12.40 10.20
C LYS A 129 -4.84 11.07 9.54
N TYR A 130 -4.09 10.20 10.22
CA TYR A 130 -3.76 8.87 9.69
C TYR A 130 -4.99 7.96 9.57
N VAL A 131 -5.92 7.99 10.54
CA VAL A 131 -7.18 7.24 10.46
C VAL A 131 -8.05 7.72 9.28
N VAL A 132 -8.12 9.04 9.05
CA VAL A 132 -8.82 9.60 7.88
C VAL A 132 -8.11 9.20 6.58
N TYR A 133 -6.78 9.16 6.56
CA TYR A 133 -6.01 8.64 5.43
C TYR A 133 -6.37 7.17 5.11
N LEU A 134 -6.45 6.29 6.12
CA LEU A 134 -6.88 4.89 5.96
C LEU A 134 -8.34 4.72 5.51
N ASN A 135 -9.21 5.67 5.86
CA ASN A 135 -10.58 5.69 5.34
C ASN A 135 -10.61 5.95 3.82
N GLN A 136 -9.64 6.70 3.31
CA GLN A 136 -9.57 7.16 1.91
C GLN A 136 -8.69 6.29 1.01
N ASN A 137 -7.82 5.44 1.57
CA ASN A 137 -6.81 4.63 0.88
C ASN A 137 -6.79 3.22 1.44
#